data_AF-A0A5N6K2A2-F1
#
_entry.id   AF-A0A5N6K2A2-F1
#
_cell.length_a   1.000
_cell.length_b   1.000
_cell.length_c   1.000
_cell.angle_alpha   90.00
_cell.angle_beta   90.00
_cell.angle_gamma   90.00
#
_symmetry.space_group_name_H-M   'P 1'
#
loop_
_entity.id
_entity.type
_entity.pdbx_description
1 polymer ?
#
loop_
_entity_poly.entity_id
_entity_poly.type
_entity_poly.pdbx_seq_one_letter_code
_entity_poly.pdbx_strand_id
1 'polypeptide(L)'
;MASCIDSSSPAIDPARRRALVPESLLMEGVNVRISARKGETKGPTSALAPSYLQANLIVLPSGYADDFTRFCQRNPVPCPLIAKSATVGSYNALVSWIEGVTGEELATDIDIRTDAPKYMVYKDGELVGDQINDIKTYWTDDHVAFLIGCSYSFEDALKTGGLMPRHSRQRRNVPMYKTNISLCPAGAFDRGTYIVSMRPYRKDQIERVREITRPYLATHGEPIAWGWEAVAQLGIKDINKPDWGDRSVDDEGCNLEPARGHGDELVPVFWGCGVTPQYAVMSAGLKGVVMGHAPGHMLVLDCRDDDLLRNRFERGKNWHTRHRFLNIQFDDEIACWAEPSGMIAQRTNVYSCIVNSTCVSVSNATWLKWLNVDPLSSNSFRRSNHSKAFTSL
;
A
#
# COMPACT_ATOMS: atom_id res chain seq x y z
N MET A 1 14.58 46.71 23.76
CA MET A 1 14.51 45.39 24.44
C MET A 1 13.86 44.43 23.47
N ALA A 2 14.64 43.48 22.95
CA ALA A 2 14.14 42.39 22.13
C ALA A 2 13.55 41.31 23.06
N SER A 3 12.37 40.78 22.74
CA SER A 3 11.86 39.55 23.38
C SER A 3 11.51 38.55 22.30
N CYS A 4 12.31 37.48 22.25
CA CYS A 4 12.14 36.31 21.41
C CYS A 4 10.80 35.62 21.70
N ILE A 5 10.05 35.29 20.65
CA ILE A 5 8.91 34.37 20.74
C ILE A 5 9.47 32.97 20.49
N ASP A 6 9.35 32.14 21.51
CA ASP A 6 9.84 30.76 21.57
C ASP A 6 9.07 29.87 20.57
N SER A 7 9.80 29.23 19.67
CA SER A 7 9.33 28.30 18.67
C SER A 7 9.46 26.87 19.19
N SER A 8 8.57 26.48 20.11
CA SER A 8 8.48 25.08 20.58
C SER A 8 7.18 24.45 20.06
N SER A 9 7.31 23.60 19.03
CA SER A 9 6.24 22.71 18.56
C SER A 9 5.85 21.77 19.70
N PRO A 10 4.56 21.62 20.06
CA PRO A 10 4.18 20.74 21.15
C PRO A 10 4.35 19.29 20.69
N ALA A 11 5.36 18.62 21.25
CA ALA A 11 5.47 17.17 21.18
C ALA A 11 4.15 16.55 21.66
N ILE A 12 3.56 15.70 20.84
CA ILE A 12 2.28 15.04 21.13
C ILE A 12 2.51 14.06 22.30
N ASP A 13 1.94 14.38 23.46
CA ASP A 13 1.98 13.55 24.66
C ASP A 13 1.33 12.17 24.41
N PRO A 14 2.07 11.06 24.55
CA PRO A 14 1.55 9.70 24.38
C PRO A 14 0.34 9.37 25.28
N ALA A 15 0.22 10.03 26.44
CA ALA A 15 -0.86 9.78 27.39
C ALA A 15 -2.23 10.27 26.89
N ARG A 16 -2.27 11.25 25.98
CA ARG A 16 -3.53 11.77 25.39
C ARG A 16 -4.20 10.81 24.40
N ARG A 17 -3.56 9.70 24.01
CA ARG A 17 -4.13 8.69 23.10
C ARG A 17 -5.31 7.89 23.67
N ARG A 18 -5.48 7.83 24.99
CA ARG A 18 -6.41 6.88 25.66
C ARG A 18 -7.90 7.25 25.64
N ALA A 19 -8.29 8.45 25.21
CA ALA A 19 -9.52 9.07 25.73
C ALA A 19 -10.86 8.76 25.02
N LEU A 20 -11.01 7.74 24.16
CA LEU A 20 -12.26 7.58 23.37
C LEU A 20 -12.90 6.18 23.33
N VAL A 21 -12.41 5.21 24.10
CA VAL A 21 -13.09 3.91 24.28
C VAL A 21 -12.95 3.53 25.76
N PRO A 22 -14.00 2.99 26.42
CA PRO A 22 -13.85 2.46 27.78
C PRO A 22 -12.71 1.44 27.80
N GLU A 23 -11.73 1.63 28.69
CA GLU A 23 -10.53 0.78 28.79
C GLU A 23 -10.88 -0.70 28.98
N SER A 24 -12.07 -0.99 29.51
CA SER A 24 -12.64 -2.33 29.68
C SER A 24 -13.06 -3.05 28.38
N LEU A 25 -13.06 -2.38 27.22
CA LEU A 25 -13.41 -2.95 25.92
C LEU A 25 -12.18 -3.09 24.98
N LEU A 26 -11.01 -2.61 25.40
CA LEU A 26 -9.81 -2.61 24.58
C LEU A 26 -9.08 -3.95 24.69
N MET A 27 -8.89 -4.61 23.56
CA MET A 27 -8.09 -5.83 23.49
C MET A 27 -6.67 -5.50 23.04
N GLU A 28 -5.71 -6.26 23.57
CA GLU A 28 -4.38 -6.35 22.99
C GLU A 28 -4.45 -7.16 21.68
N GLY A 29 -3.47 -6.98 20.79
CA GLY A 29 -3.44 -7.68 19.49
C GLY A 29 -3.67 -9.19 19.61
N VAL A 30 -2.93 -9.84 20.52
CA VAL A 30 -3.08 -11.25 20.85
C VAL A 30 -4.49 -11.63 21.29
N ASN A 31 -5.17 -10.80 22.08
CA ASN A 31 -6.52 -11.09 22.56
C ASN A 31 -7.55 -11.01 21.43
N VAL A 32 -7.37 -10.09 20.48
CA VAL A 32 -8.19 -10.06 19.26
C VAL A 32 -7.98 -11.33 18.44
N ARG A 33 -6.73 -11.76 18.22
CA ARG A 33 -6.43 -13.01 17.50
C ARG A 33 -7.03 -14.24 18.17
N ILE A 34 -6.93 -14.34 19.50
CA ILE A 34 -7.56 -15.43 20.28
C ILE A 34 -9.09 -15.41 20.12
N SER A 35 -9.73 -14.23 20.17
CA SER A 35 -11.18 -14.09 19.98
C SER A 35 -11.59 -14.48 18.56
N ALA A 36 -10.82 -14.10 17.54
CA ALA A 36 -11.03 -14.50 16.15
C ALA A 36 -10.92 -16.03 16.01
N ARG A 37 -9.87 -16.63 16.58
CA ARG A 37 -9.63 -18.08 16.59
C ARG A 37 -10.77 -18.89 17.22
N LYS A 38 -11.47 -18.31 18.19
CA LYS A 38 -12.67 -18.91 18.84
C LYS A 38 -13.97 -18.63 18.09
N GLY A 39 -13.96 -17.81 17.03
CA GLY A 39 -15.16 -17.38 16.32
C GLY A 39 -16.03 -16.38 17.10
N GLU A 40 -15.47 -15.71 18.10
CA GLU A 40 -16.19 -14.78 18.98
C GLU A 40 -16.23 -13.36 18.41
N THR A 41 -15.28 -13.01 17.52
CA THR A 41 -15.25 -11.71 16.85
C THR A 41 -16.31 -11.65 15.74
N LYS A 42 -17.39 -10.89 15.97
CA LYS A 42 -18.54 -10.80 15.04
C LYS A 42 -18.54 -9.56 14.13
N GLY A 43 -17.61 -8.64 14.31
CA GLY A 43 -17.57 -7.36 13.60
C GLY A 43 -16.19 -7.02 13.01
N PRO A 44 -16.07 -5.83 12.41
CA PRO A 44 -14.81 -5.34 11.87
C PRO A 44 -13.73 -5.17 12.95
N THR A 45 -12.47 -5.29 12.56
CA THR A 45 -11.32 -5.23 13.47
C THR A 45 -10.87 -3.80 13.79
N SER A 46 -11.30 -2.80 13.02
CA SER A 46 -10.84 -1.41 13.08
C SER A 46 -11.00 -0.73 14.45
N ALA A 47 -11.81 -1.27 15.37
CA ALA A 47 -12.06 -0.69 16.68
C ALA A 47 -11.70 -1.62 17.87
N LEU A 48 -11.19 -2.83 17.62
CA LEU A 48 -10.99 -3.84 18.68
C LEU A 48 -9.70 -3.63 19.48
N ALA A 49 -8.64 -3.17 18.82
CA ALA A 49 -7.33 -2.93 19.42
C ALA A 49 -6.74 -1.61 18.89
N PRO A 50 -7.19 -0.44 19.38
CA PRO A 50 -6.63 0.85 18.99
C PRO A 50 -5.13 0.90 19.24
N SER A 51 -4.38 1.62 18.40
CA SER A 51 -2.91 1.71 18.39
C SER A 51 -2.13 0.43 18.06
N TYR A 52 -2.78 -0.73 17.96
CA TYR A 52 -2.15 -1.96 17.47
C TYR A 52 -2.25 -2.02 15.95
N LEU A 53 -1.15 -2.45 15.32
CA LEU A 53 -1.05 -2.53 13.87
C LEU A 53 -2.01 -3.59 13.33
N GLN A 54 -2.73 -3.24 12.26
CA GLN A 54 -3.56 -4.18 11.52
C GLN A 54 -2.96 -4.38 10.14
N ALA A 55 -2.91 -5.65 9.70
CA ALA A 55 -2.37 -6.03 8.43
C ALA A 55 -3.43 -6.67 7.54
N ASN A 56 -3.39 -6.29 6.26
CA ASN A 56 -4.04 -7.05 5.20
C ASN A 56 -3.29 -8.38 5.05
N LEU A 57 -4.04 -9.48 4.93
CA LEU A 57 -3.49 -10.81 4.68
C LEU A 57 -3.70 -11.22 3.22
N ILE A 58 -2.64 -11.73 2.60
CA ILE A 58 -2.66 -12.44 1.32
C ILE A 58 -1.84 -13.73 1.48
N VAL A 59 -2.37 -14.86 1.01
CA VAL A 59 -1.72 -16.17 1.02
C VAL A 59 -1.73 -16.72 -0.40
N LEU A 60 -0.55 -17.10 -0.89
CA LEU A 60 -0.33 -17.54 -2.27
C LEU A 60 0.39 -18.89 -2.30
N PRO A 61 0.24 -19.68 -3.39
CA PRO A 61 1.12 -20.79 -3.68
C PRO A 61 2.59 -20.33 -3.79
N SER A 62 3.52 -21.16 -3.34
CA SER A 62 4.94 -20.80 -3.19
C SER A 62 5.60 -20.38 -4.50
N GLY A 63 5.16 -20.96 -5.62
CA GLY A 63 5.62 -20.61 -6.97
C GLY A 63 5.44 -19.13 -7.34
N TYR A 64 4.54 -18.42 -6.68
CA TYR A 64 4.31 -16.98 -6.90
C TYR A 64 4.89 -16.10 -5.79
N ALA A 65 5.41 -16.68 -4.71
CA ALA A 65 5.81 -15.96 -3.51
C ALA A 65 6.97 -14.98 -3.75
N ASP A 66 7.96 -15.38 -4.56
CA ASP A 66 9.11 -14.53 -4.87
C ASP A 66 8.76 -13.40 -5.83
N ASP A 67 7.88 -13.67 -6.79
CA ASP A 67 7.32 -12.64 -7.67
C ASP A 67 6.55 -11.61 -6.86
N PHE A 68 5.71 -12.06 -5.91
CA PHE A 68 4.93 -11.16 -5.07
C PHE A 68 5.82 -10.35 -4.12
N THR A 69 6.88 -10.96 -3.58
CA THR A 69 7.87 -10.25 -2.75
C THR A 69 8.53 -9.13 -3.55
N ARG A 70 9.00 -9.42 -4.78
CA ARG A 70 9.59 -8.41 -5.68
C ARG A 70 8.57 -7.36 -6.09
N PHE A 71 7.32 -7.75 -6.33
CA PHE A 71 6.23 -6.85 -6.66
C PHE A 71 6.00 -5.82 -5.55
N CYS A 72 5.91 -6.26 -4.30
CA CYS A 72 5.75 -5.36 -3.15
C CYS A 72 6.97 -4.44 -2.98
N GLN A 73 8.20 -4.95 -3.17
CA GLN A 73 9.42 -4.15 -3.09
C GLN A 73 9.50 -3.06 -4.18
N ARG A 74 8.99 -3.35 -5.39
CA ARG A 74 8.92 -2.39 -6.49
C ARG A 74 7.77 -1.39 -6.33
N ASN A 75 6.77 -1.71 -5.50
CA ASN A 75 5.61 -0.87 -5.25
C ASN A 75 5.40 -0.68 -3.72
N PRO A 76 6.35 -0.07 -3.00
CA PRO A 76 6.34 -0.07 -1.53
C PRO A 76 5.27 0.81 -0.90
N VAL A 77 4.82 1.87 -1.60
CA VAL A 77 3.78 2.78 -1.11
C VAL A 77 2.38 2.12 -1.12
N PRO A 78 1.93 1.48 -2.22
CA PRO A 78 0.63 0.79 -2.21
C PRO A 78 0.70 -0.63 -1.62
N CYS A 79 1.88 -1.25 -1.58
CA CYS A 79 2.09 -2.61 -1.09
C CYS A 79 3.17 -2.66 0.01
N PRO A 80 2.98 -1.94 1.13
CA PRO A 80 3.97 -1.91 2.21
C PRO A 80 4.02 -3.28 2.89
N LEU A 81 5.06 -4.07 2.60
CA LEU A 81 5.23 -5.41 3.16
C LEU A 81 5.67 -5.31 4.63
N ILE A 82 4.86 -5.85 5.55
CA ILE A 82 5.16 -5.91 6.99
C ILE A 82 5.90 -7.21 7.31
N ALA A 83 5.40 -8.34 6.81
CA ALA A 83 5.96 -9.65 7.11
C ALA A 83 5.59 -10.69 6.06
N LYS A 84 6.31 -11.82 6.11
CA LYS A 84 6.07 -13.02 5.31
C LYS A 84 6.12 -14.24 6.23
N SER A 85 5.44 -15.33 5.90
CA SER A 85 5.69 -16.64 6.53
C SER A 85 7.20 -16.94 6.58
N ALA A 86 7.68 -17.48 7.70
CA ALA A 86 9.12 -17.71 7.90
C ALA A 86 9.70 -18.71 6.89
N THR A 87 8.93 -19.74 6.55
CA THR A 87 9.21 -20.71 5.50
C THR A 87 7.93 -21.03 4.73
N VAL A 88 8.05 -21.69 3.58
CA VAL A 88 6.89 -22.22 2.85
C VAL A 88 6.14 -23.21 3.74
N GLY A 89 4.81 -23.12 3.75
CA GLY A 89 3.91 -23.92 4.58
C GLY A 89 3.75 -23.42 6.01
N SER A 90 4.63 -22.53 6.49
CA SER A 90 4.56 -22.02 7.87
C SER A 90 3.39 -21.06 8.05
N TYR A 91 2.43 -21.49 8.87
CA TYR A 91 1.28 -20.69 9.29
C TYR A 91 1.48 -20.03 10.66
N ASN A 92 2.52 -20.40 11.39
CA ASN A 92 2.75 -20.05 12.80
C ASN A 92 4.06 -19.32 13.08
N ALA A 93 4.81 -18.95 12.04
CA ALA A 93 6.02 -18.18 12.19
C ALA A 93 6.12 -17.15 11.06
N LEU A 94 6.61 -15.97 11.41
CA LEU A 94 6.78 -14.85 10.50
C LEU A 94 8.25 -14.41 10.45
N VAL A 95 8.67 -13.88 9.31
CA VAL A 95 9.84 -13.01 9.20
C VAL A 95 9.31 -11.59 9.04
N SER A 96 9.73 -10.70 9.92
CA SER A 96 9.34 -9.30 9.93
C SER A 96 10.25 -8.47 9.01
N TRP A 97 9.65 -7.53 8.29
CA TRP A 97 10.31 -6.47 7.52
C TRP A 97 10.34 -5.14 8.29
N ILE A 98 9.74 -5.10 9.48
CA ILE A 98 9.89 -3.98 10.40
C ILE A 98 11.24 -4.15 11.11
N GLU A 99 12.15 -3.22 10.83
CA GLU A 99 13.48 -3.18 11.42
C GLU A 99 13.39 -3.18 12.96
N GLY A 100 14.19 -4.01 13.62
CA GLY A 100 14.23 -4.10 15.08
C GLY A 100 13.05 -4.85 15.73
N VAL A 101 12.11 -5.37 14.93
CA VAL A 101 10.98 -6.18 15.42
C VAL A 101 11.09 -7.58 14.83
N THR A 102 11.20 -8.60 15.68
CA THR A 102 11.22 -10.01 15.26
C THR A 102 9.82 -10.50 14.86
N GLY A 103 9.73 -11.66 14.22
CA GLY A 103 8.43 -12.25 13.88
C GLY A 103 7.58 -12.60 15.11
N GLU A 104 8.21 -13.04 16.20
CA GLU A 104 7.55 -13.37 17.46
C GLU A 104 7.00 -12.12 18.17
N GLU A 105 7.76 -11.02 18.15
CA GLU A 105 7.31 -9.71 18.67
C GLU A 105 6.22 -9.09 17.78
N LEU A 106 6.20 -9.44 16.49
CA LEU A 106 5.18 -8.94 15.57
C LEU A 106 3.82 -9.58 15.85
N ALA A 107 3.79 -10.90 16.09
CA ALA A 107 2.57 -11.63 16.42
C ALA A 107 2.91 -12.92 17.19
N THR A 108 2.86 -12.84 18.52
CA THR A 108 3.08 -13.97 19.43
C THR A 108 1.97 -15.01 19.26
N ASP A 109 2.34 -16.30 19.29
CA ASP A 109 1.42 -17.45 19.13
C ASP A 109 0.49 -17.34 17.91
N ILE A 110 1.01 -16.86 16.78
CA ILE A 110 0.18 -16.68 15.58
C ILE A 110 -0.24 -18.04 14.98
N ASP A 111 -1.50 -18.14 14.57
CA ASP A 111 -1.97 -19.10 13.56
C ASP A 111 -2.71 -18.33 12.46
N ILE A 112 -2.00 -18.08 11.36
CA ILE A 112 -2.50 -17.30 10.21
C ILE A 112 -3.81 -17.87 9.64
N ARG A 113 -4.10 -19.15 9.90
CA ARG A 113 -5.28 -19.81 9.35
C ARG A 113 -6.55 -19.49 10.12
N THR A 114 -6.46 -18.93 11.33
CA THR A 114 -7.59 -18.69 12.23
C THR A 114 -7.62 -17.32 12.88
N ASP A 115 -6.52 -16.57 12.83
CA ASP A 115 -6.37 -15.39 13.66
C ASP A 115 -6.92 -14.10 13.05
N ALA A 116 -7.25 -14.08 11.76
CA ALA A 116 -8.17 -13.10 11.19
C ALA A 116 -9.62 -13.57 11.41
N PRO A 117 -10.58 -12.65 11.69
CA PRO A 117 -11.97 -13.06 11.97
C PRO A 117 -12.68 -13.71 10.78
N LYS A 118 -12.34 -13.30 9.56
CA LYS A 118 -13.00 -13.73 8.32
C LYS A 118 -12.01 -13.78 7.16
N TYR A 119 -12.20 -14.76 6.29
CA TYR A 119 -11.35 -15.01 5.12
C TYR A 119 -12.16 -15.10 3.83
N MET A 120 -11.46 -14.82 2.74
CA MET A 120 -11.90 -15.06 1.37
C MET A 120 -10.95 -16.09 0.74
N VAL A 121 -11.51 -17.06 0.01
CA VAL A 121 -10.74 -18.11 -0.65
C VAL A 121 -11.11 -18.17 -2.12
N TYR A 122 -10.08 -18.13 -2.96
CA TYR A 122 -10.19 -18.20 -4.40
C TYR A 122 -9.43 -19.42 -4.90
N LYS A 123 -10.01 -20.13 -5.87
CA LYS A 123 -9.34 -21.22 -6.57
C LYS A 123 -9.33 -20.91 -8.06
N ASP A 124 -8.13 -20.79 -8.63
CA ASP A 124 -7.92 -20.46 -10.04
C ASP A 124 -8.66 -19.18 -10.49
N GLY A 125 -8.81 -18.20 -9.58
CA GLY A 125 -9.50 -16.93 -9.79
C GLY A 125 -10.98 -16.92 -9.36
N GLU A 126 -11.58 -18.07 -9.10
CA GLU A 126 -13.00 -18.18 -8.72
C GLU A 126 -13.19 -18.19 -7.20
N LEU A 127 -14.16 -17.43 -6.69
CA LEU A 127 -14.46 -17.39 -5.26
C LEU A 127 -15.09 -18.72 -4.81
N VAL A 128 -14.43 -19.44 -3.91
CA VAL A 128 -14.87 -20.73 -3.36
C VAL A 128 -15.13 -20.71 -1.85
N GLY A 129 -14.67 -19.67 -1.17
CA GLY A 129 -14.97 -19.42 0.24
C GLY A 129 -15.24 -17.93 0.46
N ASP A 130 -16.45 -17.59 0.88
CA ASP A 130 -16.89 -16.23 1.14
C ASP A 130 -17.10 -16.02 2.64
N GLN A 131 -16.32 -15.11 3.24
CA GLN A 131 -16.40 -14.75 4.66
C GLN A 131 -16.46 -15.96 5.62
N ILE A 132 -15.57 -16.93 5.39
CA ILE A 132 -15.41 -18.10 6.26
C ILE A 132 -14.55 -17.76 7.48
N ASN A 133 -14.67 -18.53 8.57
CA ASN A 133 -14.01 -18.21 9.84
C ASN A 133 -12.54 -18.68 9.93
N ASP A 134 -12.15 -19.62 9.07
CA ASP A 134 -10.79 -20.16 9.02
C ASP A 134 -10.47 -20.68 7.61
N ILE A 135 -9.18 -20.88 7.35
CA ILE A 135 -8.67 -21.41 6.08
C ILE A 135 -7.90 -22.72 6.25
N LYS A 136 -8.13 -23.47 7.34
CA LYS A 136 -7.34 -24.68 7.64
C LYS A 136 -7.47 -25.75 6.56
N THR A 137 -8.67 -25.91 6.01
CA THR A 137 -8.95 -26.91 4.97
C THR A 137 -8.39 -26.54 3.60
N TYR A 138 -8.05 -25.27 3.38
CA TYR A 138 -7.51 -24.74 2.14
C TYR A 138 -6.00 -24.56 2.18
N TRP A 139 -5.44 -24.38 3.39
CA TRP A 139 -4.00 -24.28 3.62
C TRP A 139 -3.28 -25.61 3.32
N THR A 140 -2.09 -25.51 2.75
CA THR A 140 -1.20 -26.64 2.44
C THR A 140 0.26 -26.25 2.70
N ASP A 141 1.15 -27.22 2.69
CA ASP A 141 2.60 -27.01 2.85
C ASP A 141 3.27 -26.25 1.69
N ASP A 142 2.50 -25.89 0.64
CA ASP A 142 2.95 -25.07 -0.49
C ASP A 142 2.55 -23.59 -0.34
N HIS A 143 1.88 -23.19 0.74
CA HIS A 143 1.41 -21.82 0.88
C HIS A 143 2.43 -20.88 1.54
N VAL A 144 2.38 -19.61 1.16
CA VAL A 144 3.16 -18.53 1.76
C VAL A 144 2.23 -17.37 2.07
N ALA A 145 2.21 -16.92 3.32
CA ALA A 145 1.44 -15.75 3.73
C ALA A 145 2.28 -14.47 3.69
N PHE A 146 1.60 -13.37 3.40
CA PHE A 146 2.13 -12.01 3.36
C PHE A 146 1.22 -11.09 4.16
N LEU A 147 1.84 -10.33 5.07
CA LEU A 147 1.18 -9.29 5.84
C LEU A 147 1.54 -7.94 5.23
N ILE A 148 0.52 -7.16 4.86
CA ILE A 148 0.68 -5.89 4.16
C ILE A 148 0.06 -4.79 5.00
N GLY A 149 0.76 -3.67 5.13
CA GLY A 149 0.31 -2.51 5.90
C GLY A 149 -1.07 -2.01 5.49
N CYS A 150 -1.77 -1.45 6.48
CA CYS A 150 -3.11 -0.91 6.35
C CYS A 150 -3.13 0.55 6.80
N SER A 151 -4.05 1.35 6.27
CA SER A 151 -4.17 2.78 6.57
C SER A 151 -4.62 3.10 7.99
N TYR A 152 -5.15 2.14 8.77
CA TYR A 152 -5.75 2.44 10.08
C TYR A 152 -4.78 3.13 11.06
N SER A 153 -3.51 2.77 11.04
CA SER A 153 -2.46 3.36 11.89
C SER A 153 -2.36 4.89 11.75
N PHE A 154 -2.43 5.41 10.52
CA PHE A 154 -2.36 6.86 10.33
C PHE A 154 -3.71 7.56 10.55
N GLU A 155 -4.83 6.84 10.44
CA GLU A 155 -6.16 7.40 10.72
C GLU A 155 -6.34 7.72 12.20
N ASP A 156 -5.84 6.86 13.09
CA ASP A 156 -5.79 7.13 14.52
C ASP A 156 -4.94 8.38 14.81
N ALA A 157 -3.79 8.52 14.14
CA ALA A 157 -2.95 9.71 14.26
C ALA A 157 -3.65 10.98 13.78
N LEU A 158 -4.35 10.93 12.64
CA LEU A 158 -5.15 12.03 12.11
C LEU A 158 -6.28 12.41 13.07
N LYS A 159 -6.98 11.43 13.65
CA LYS A 159 -8.01 11.65 14.66
C LYS A 159 -7.46 12.37 15.89
N THR A 160 -6.34 11.91 16.44
CA THR A 160 -5.67 12.58 17.57
C THR A 160 -5.19 13.99 17.22
N GLY A 161 -4.79 14.21 15.96
CA GLY A 161 -4.41 15.52 15.43
C GLY A 161 -5.58 16.45 15.10
N GLY A 162 -6.83 16.10 15.41
CA GLY A 162 -8.01 16.92 15.13
C GLY A 162 -8.49 16.86 13.67
N LEU A 163 -7.98 15.91 12.88
CA LEU A 163 -8.23 15.72 11.45
C LEU A 163 -8.92 14.37 11.18
N MET A 164 -9.87 14.02 12.05
CA MET A 164 -10.59 12.74 11.99
C MET A 164 -11.18 12.50 10.58
N PRO A 165 -10.85 11.38 9.91
CA PRO A 165 -11.42 11.08 8.61
C PRO A 165 -12.95 11.01 8.64
N ARG A 166 -13.55 11.62 7.62
CA ARG A 166 -15.01 11.80 7.53
C ARG A 166 -15.79 10.48 7.50
N HIS A 167 -15.30 9.48 6.75
CA HIS A 167 -15.93 8.17 6.67
C HIS A 167 -15.97 7.48 8.05
N SER A 168 -14.92 7.63 8.87
CA SER A 168 -14.87 7.06 10.22
C SER A 168 -15.93 7.70 11.13
N ARG A 169 -16.11 9.02 11.06
CA ARG A 169 -17.17 9.73 11.81
C ARG A 169 -18.57 9.29 11.36
N GLN A 170 -18.74 9.03 10.08
CA GLN A 170 -20.01 8.59 9.48
C GLN A 170 -20.22 7.07 9.55
N ARG A 171 -19.26 6.29 10.07
CA ARG A 171 -19.27 4.81 10.10
C ARG A 171 -19.47 4.17 8.72
N ARG A 172 -18.77 4.72 7.72
CA ARG A 172 -18.78 4.25 6.33
C ARG A 172 -17.41 3.71 5.95
N ASN A 173 -17.36 2.82 4.96
CA ASN A 173 -16.11 2.35 4.39
C ASN A 173 -15.43 3.45 3.57
N VAL A 174 -14.10 3.57 3.68
CA VAL A 174 -13.36 4.56 2.91
C VAL A 174 -13.57 4.34 1.40
N PRO A 175 -13.86 5.39 0.60
CA PRO A 175 -13.96 5.24 -0.84
C PRO A 175 -12.58 4.97 -1.45
N MET A 176 -12.55 4.02 -2.37
CA MET A 176 -11.34 3.60 -3.07
C MET A 176 -11.56 3.58 -4.57
N TYR A 177 -10.53 3.96 -5.32
CA TYR A 177 -10.61 4.18 -6.77
C TYR A 177 -9.46 3.49 -7.48
N LYS A 178 -9.79 2.88 -8.60
CA LYS A 178 -8.84 2.41 -9.59
C LYS A 178 -8.29 3.61 -10.36
N THR A 179 -6.97 3.75 -10.38
CA THR A 179 -6.31 4.83 -11.11
C THR A 179 -5.86 4.40 -12.51
N ASN A 180 -5.43 5.36 -13.31
CA ASN A 180 -4.71 5.14 -14.56
C ASN A 180 -3.19 4.90 -14.36
N ILE A 181 -2.68 4.92 -13.12
CA ILE A 181 -1.26 4.75 -12.83
C ILE A 181 -0.92 3.26 -12.82
N SER A 182 -0.05 2.82 -13.72
CA SER A 182 0.43 1.43 -13.76
C SER A 182 1.36 1.12 -12.60
N LEU A 183 1.26 -0.11 -12.09
CA LEU A 183 2.21 -0.64 -11.11
C LEU A 183 3.50 -1.10 -11.80
N CYS A 184 4.60 -1.10 -11.06
CA CYS A 184 5.84 -1.71 -11.53
C CYS A 184 5.68 -3.24 -11.53
N PRO A 185 5.75 -3.92 -12.68
CA PRO A 185 5.44 -5.35 -12.76
C PRO A 185 6.54 -6.22 -12.13
N ALA A 186 6.20 -7.42 -11.68
CA ALA A 186 7.18 -8.43 -11.28
C ALA A 186 6.65 -9.86 -11.51
N GLY A 187 7.28 -10.58 -12.43
CA GLY A 187 6.92 -11.96 -12.78
C GLY A 187 5.45 -12.11 -13.13
N ALA A 188 4.72 -12.99 -12.43
CA ALA A 188 3.28 -13.20 -12.62
C ALA A 188 2.42 -11.94 -12.42
N PHE A 189 2.90 -10.95 -11.68
CA PHE A 189 2.22 -9.68 -11.44
C PHE A 189 2.64 -8.65 -12.50
N ASP A 190 2.22 -8.89 -13.75
CA ASP A 190 2.57 -8.08 -14.91
C ASP A 190 1.52 -6.99 -15.25
N ARG A 191 0.33 -7.12 -14.66
CA ARG A 191 -0.83 -6.28 -14.90
C ARG A 191 -1.36 -5.76 -13.58
N GLY A 192 -1.70 -4.48 -13.56
CA GLY A 192 -2.27 -3.85 -12.38
C GLY A 192 -2.14 -2.34 -12.42
N THR A 193 -3.04 -1.69 -11.72
CA THR A 193 -3.04 -0.24 -11.53
C THR A 193 -3.03 0.07 -10.05
N TYR A 194 -2.45 1.20 -9.72
CA TYR A 194 -2.42 1.73 -8.38
C TYR A 194 -3.86 1.97 -7.90
N ILE A 195 -4.21 1.48 -6.71
CA ILE A 195 -5.51 1.75 -6.08
C ILE A 195 -5.30 2.78 -4.98
N VAL A 196 -6.13 3.80 -4.98
CA VAL A 196 -6.06 4.89 -4.00
C VAL A 196 -7.29 4.91 -3.10
N SER A 197 -7.09 5.24 -1.84
CA SER A 197 -8.18 5.58 -0.91
C SER A 197 -8.28 7.10 -0.78
N MET A 198 -9.50 7.64 -0.70
CA MET A 198 -9.72 9.09 -0.69
C MET A 198 -10.36 9.56 0.62
N ARG A 199 -9.84 10.66 1.17
CA ARG A 199 -10.41 11.36 2.32
C ARG A 199 -10.46 12.86 1.99
N PRO A 200 -11.61 13.55 2.14
CA PRO A 200 -11.67 14.99 1.92
C PRO A 200 -11.12 15.75 3.13
N TYR A 201 -10.32 16.77 2.87
CA TYR A 201 -9.77 17.70 3.86
C TYR A 201 -9.87 19.13 3.38
N ARG A 202 -9.86 20.12 4.29
CA ARG A 202 -9.77 21.51 3.87
C ARG A 202 -8.40 21.77 3.24
N LYS A 203 -8.37 22.61 2.20
CA LYS A 203 -7.13 22.92 1.46
C LYS A 203 -6.00 23.46 2.36
N ASP A 204 -6.34 24.22 3.39
CA ASP A 204 -5.38 24.77 4.38
C ASP A 204 -4.86 23.72 5.38
N GLN A 205 -5.51 22.56 5.49
CA GLN A 205 -5.11 21.47 6.39
C GLN A 205 -4.16 20.47 5.75
N ILE A 206 -3.91 20.55 4.43
CA ILE A 206 -3.18 19.53 3.69
C ILE A 206 -1.76 19.32 4.20
N GLU A 207 -1.00 20.37 4.49
CA GLU A 207 0.36 20.17 5.02
C GLU A 207 0.32 19.51 6.40
N ARG A 208 -0.66 19.85 7.23
CA ARG A 208 -0.83 19.20 8.54
C ARG A 208 -1.18 17.72 8.41
N VAL A 209 -2.05 17.37 7.45
CA VAL A 209 -2.37 15.97 7.10
C VAL A 209 -1.08 15.24 6.69
N ARG A 210 -0.25 15.85 5.86
CA ARG A 210 1.02 15.26 5.41
C ARG A 210 2.00 15.09 6.57
N GLU A 211 2.21 16.11 7.39
CA GLU A 211 3.07 16.04 8.58
C GLU A 211 2.73 14.87 9.51
N ILE A 212 1.44 14.67 9.76
CA ILE A 212 0.95 13.60 10.65
C ILE A 212 1.16 12.23 10.02
N THR A 213 0.97 12.09 8.70
CA THR A 213 0.94 10.79 8.01
C THR A 213 2.29 10.35 7.44
N ARG A 214 3.18 11.29 7.09
CA ARG A 214 4.54 11.05 6.58
C ARG A 214 5.40 10.11 7.44
N PRO A 215 5.27 10.09 8.78
CA PRO A 215 5.98 9.13 9.62
C PRO A 215 5.62 7.65 9.37
N TYR A 216 4.42 7.38 8.84
CA TYR A 216 3.81 6.05 8.74
C TYR A 216 4.12 5.31 7.42
N LEU A 217 5.38 5.30 6.99
CA LEU A 217 5.79 4.71 5.70
C LEU A 217 5.51 3.21 5.58
N ALA A 218 5.57 2.47 6.69
CA ALA A 218 5.24 1.04 6.76
C ALA A 218 3.72 0.76 6.58
N THR A 219 2.90 1.81 6.48
CA THR A 219 1.44 1.76 6.34
C THR A 219 0.97 2.87 5.37
N HIS A 220 1.58 2.91 4.18
CA HIS A 220 1.32 3.86 3.07
C HIS A 220 1.92 5.27 3.19
N GLY A 221 2.05 5.82 4.40
CA GLY A 221 2.68 7.13 4.61
C GLY A 221 1.81 8.33 4.24
N GLU A 222 2.42 9.38 3.67
CA GLU A 222 1.74 10.63 3.31
C GLU A 222 0.88 10.50 2.03
N PRO A 223 -0.07 11.43 1.80
CA PRO A 223 -0.81 11.50 0.55
C PRO A 223 0.09 11.47 -0.69
N ILE A 224 -0.34 10.75 -1.73
CA ILE A 224 0.35 10.71 -3.03
C ILE A 224 -0.16 11.77 -4.00
N ALA A 225 -1.38 12.28 -3.79
CA ALA A 225 -2.01 13.32 -4.60
C ALA A 225 -3.17 13.97 -3.83
N TRP A 226 -3.51 15.21 -4.17
CA TRP A 226 -4.64 15.94 -3.57
C TRP A 226 -5.13 17.06 -4.48
N GLY A 227 -6.34 17.56 -4.22
CA GLY A 227 -6.96 18.61 -5.04
C GLY A 227 -7.89 18.05 -6.11
N TRP A 228 -8.75 18.92 -6.63
CA TRP A 228 -9.69 18.57 -7.69
C TRP A 228 -9.01 18.18 -9.00
N GLU A 229 -7.85 18.78 -9.30
CA GLU A 229 -7.03 18.41 -10.45
C GLU A 229 -6.47 16.98 -10.35
N ALA A 230 -6.11 16.54 -9.13
CA ALA A 230 -5.61 15.18 -8.89
C ALA A 230 -6.65 14.11 -9.27
N VAL A 231 -7.94 14.40 -9.16
CA VAL A 231 -9.02 13.48 -9.57
C VAL A 231 -8.87 13.09 -11.04
N ALA A 232 -8.70 14.10 -11.91
CA ALA A 232 -8.52 13.89 -13.34
C ALA A 232 -7.16 13.27 -13.67
N GLN A 233 -6.09 13.70 -12.99
CA GLN A 233 -4.74 13.14 -13.19
C GLN A 233 -4.67 11.65 -12.87
N LEU A 234 -5.36 11.22 -11.80
CA LEU A 234 -5.49 9.81 -11.40
C LEU A 234 -6.45 9.02 -12.30
N GLY A 235 -7.13 9.68 -13.25
CA GLY A 235 -8.07 9.05 -14.17
C GLY A 235 -9.43 8.70 -13.54
N ILE A 236 -9.78 9.30 -12.40
CA ILE A 236 -11.05 9.07 -11.71
C ILE A 236 -12.15 9.86 -12.43
N LYS A 237 -13.11 9.14 -13.04
CA LYS A 237 -14.17 9.77 -13.86
C LYS A 237 -15.28 10.43 -13.03
N ASP A 238 -15.65 9.80 -11.92
CA ASP A 238 -16.73 10.25 -11.04
C ASP A 238 -16.33 9.93 -9.60
N ILE A 239 -15.90 10.95 -8.85
CA ILE A 239 -15.46 10.78 -7.47
C ILE A 239 -16.60 10.30 -6.55
N ASN A 240 -17.86 10.51 -6.94
CA ASN A 240 -19.02 10.09 -6.16
C ASN A 240 -19.41 8.63 -6.42
N LYS A 241 -18.70 7.92 -7.32
CA LYS A 241 -18.87 6.50 -7.62
C LYS A 241 -17.54 5.75 -7.39
N PRO A 242 -17.18 5.45 -6.14
CA PRO A 242 -15.99 4.69 -5.86
C PRO A 242 -16.10 3.26 -6.41
N ASP A 243 -14.97 2.69 -6.85
CA ASP A 243 -14.90 1.31 -7.29
C ASP A 243 -15.09 0.33 -6.10
N TRP A 244 -14.64 0.74 -4.90
CA TRP A 244 -14.87 0.03 -3.64
C TRP A 244 -15.17 0.99 -2.49
N GLY A 245 -15.90 0.48 -1.49
CA GLY A 245 -16.27 1.26 -0.31
C GLY A 245 -17.47 2.17 -0.55
N ASP A 246 -17.66 3.12 0.36
CA ASP A 246 -18.83 3.99 0.35
C ASP A 246 -18.52 5.37 -0.24
N ARG A 247 -19.46 5.93 -1.01
CA ARG A 247 -19.37 7.30 -1.52
C ARG A 247 -19.09 8.31 -0.39
N SER A 248 -18.12 9.20 -0.58
CA SER A 248 -17.90 10.32 0.36
C SER A 248 -19.04 11.35 0.28
N VAL A 249 -19.55 11.82 1.41
CA VAL A 249 -20.61 12.84 1.48
C VAL A 249 -20.29 13.88 2.54
N ASP A 250 -20.71 15.13 2.35
CA ASP A 250 -20.55 16.20 3.32
C ASP A 250 -21.42 15.98 4.60
N ASP A 251 -21.51 16.99 5.48
CA ASP A 251 -22.21 16.84 6.77
C ASP A 251 -23.72 16.78 6.60
N GLU A 252 -24.20 17.35 5.49
CA GLU A 252 -25.57 17.38 5.03
C GLU A 252 -25.94 16.14 4.20
N GLY A 253 -24.95 15.28 3.89
CA GLY A 253 -25.13 14.06 3.10
C GLY A 253 -25.11 14.29 1.59
N CYS A 254 -24.73 15.48 1.14
CA CYS A 254 -24.57 15.85 -0.25
C CYS A 254 -23.24 15.34 -0.82
N ASN A 255 -23.17 15.29 -2.15
CA ASN A 255 -21.97 14.85 -2.87
C ASN A 255 -20.79 15.78 -2.61
N LEU A 256 -19.58 15.22 -2.69
CA LEU A 256 -18.38 16.05 -2.72
C LEU A 256 -18.31 16.74 -4.08
N GLU A 257 -18.25 18.08 -4.06
CA GLU A 257 -18.20 18.92 -5.26
C GLU A 257 -17.17 20.06 -5.08
N PRO A 258 -16.57 20.57 -6.16
CA PRO A 258 -15.67 21.72 -6.09
C PRO A 258 -16.37 22.95 -5.51
N ALA A 259 -15.79 23.58 -4.49
CA ALA A 259 -16.37 24.78 -3.90
C ALA A 259 -16.20 25.97 -4.85
N ARG A 260 -17.24 26.82 -4.97
CA ARG A 260 -17.20 28.04 -5.79
C ARG A 260 -16.59 29.23 -5.04
N GLY A 261 -15.39 29.07 -4.47
CA GLY A 261 -14.58 30.19 -3.99
C GLY A 261 -14.74 30.61 -2.52
N HIS A 262 -15.04 29.69 -1.60
CA HIS A 262 -14.99 29.94 -0.15
C HIS A 262 -13.76 29.28 0.51
N GLY A 263 -13.21 29.90 1.57
CA GLY A 263 -11.98 29.47 2.28
C GLY A 263 -12.10 28.18 3.12
N ASP A 264 -13.25 27.52 3.03
CA ASP A 264 -13.58 26.23 3.61
C ASP A 264 -13.62 25.10 2.56
N GLU A 265 -13.08 25.34 1.35
CA GLU A 265 -13.02 24.35 0.27
C GLU A 265 -12.42 23.02 0.74
N LEU A 266 -13.26 21.98 0.71
CA LEU A 266 -12.83 20.59 0.83
C LEU A 266 -12.25 20.12 -0.49
N VAL A 267 -11.06 19.55 -0.42
CA VAL A 267 -10.38 18.92 -1.55
C VAL A 267 -10.21 17.43 -1.29
N PRO A 268 -10.30 16.59 -2.33
CA PRO A 268 -10.01 15.17 -2.19
C PRO A 268 -8.51 14.95 -1.99
N VAL A 269 -8.15 14.07 -1.06
CA VAL A 269 -6.76 13.71 -0.74
C VAL A 269 -6.63 12.19 -0.86
N PHE A 270 -5.60 11.74 -1.56
CA PHE A 270 -5.44 10.35 -1.99
C PHE A 270 -4.21 9.68 -1.38
N TRP A 271 -4.38 8.46 -0.87
CA TRP A 271 -3.31 7.61 -0.33
C TRP A 271 -3.22 6.30 -1.09
N GLY A 272 -2.04 5.67 -1.07
CA GLY A 272 -1.94 4.24 -1.39
C GLY A 272 -2.86 3.39 -0.53
N CYS A 273 -3.34 2.29 -1.11
CA CYS A 273 -4.32 1.43 -0.46
C CYS A 273 -3.92 -0.04 -0.56
N GLY A 274 -4.06 -0.77 0.54
CA GLY A 274 -3.85 -2.22 0.65
C GLY A 274 -4.81 -3.08 -0.19
N VAL A 275 -5.77 -2.47 -0.90
CA VAL A 275 -6.52 -3.14 -1.98
C VAL A 275 -5.67 -3.33 -3.23
N THR A 276 -4.65 -2.50 -3.46
CA THR A 276 -3.73 -2.64 -4.60
C THR A 276 -3.12 -4.04 -4.75
N PRO A 277 -2.49 -4.63 -3.71
CA PRO A 277 -1.94 -5.98 -3.83
C PRO A 277 -3.03 -7.06 -4.04
N GLN A 278 -4.21 -6.91 -3.44
CA GLN A 278 -5.34 -7.82 -3.69
C GLN A 278 -5.78 -7.76 -5.15
N TYR A 279 -5.93 -6.54 -5.69
CA TYR A 279 -6.28 -6.30 -7.07
C TYR A 279 -5.24 -6.90 -8.04
N ALA A 280 -3.95 -6.75 -7.73
CA ALA A 280 -2.88 -7.34 -8.52
C ALA A 280 -2.95 -8.88 -8.53
N VAL A 281 -3.19 -9.50 -7.37
CA VAL A 281 -3.37 -10.96 -7.24
C VAL A 281 -4.56 -11.45 -8.04
N MET A 282 -5.72 -10.78 -7.92
CA MET A 282 -6.92 -11.15 -8.67
C MET A 282 -6.73 -10.97 -10.19
N SER A 283 -5.94 -9.98 -10.60
CA SER A 283 -5.70 -9.69 -12.03
C SER A 283 -4.63 -10.58 -12.67
N ALA A 284 -3.77 -11.23 -11.87
CA ALA A 284 -2.64 -12.01 -12.36
C ALA A 284 -3.03 -13.40 -12.92
N GLY A 285 -4.26 -13.86 -12.70
CA GLY A 285 -4.73 -15.15 -13.20
C GLY A 285 -3.97 -16.35 -12.62
N LEU A 286 -3.59 -16.25 -11.34
CA LEU A 286 -2.81 -17.27 -10.63
C LEU A 286 -3.55 -18.62 -10.60
N LYS A 287 -2.79 -19.72 -10.66
CA LYS A 287 -3.32 -21.08 -10.52
C LYS A 287 -3.18 -21.60 -9.10
N GLY A 288 -4.10 -22.48 -8.70
CA GLY A 288 -4.16 -23.02 -7.35
C GLY A 288 -5.04 -22.19 -6.41
N VAL A 289 -4.81 -22.36 -5.10
CA VAL A 289 -5.63 -21.73 -4.06
C VAL A 289 -4.94 -20.46 -3.55
N VAL A 290 -5.69 -19.36 -3.55
CA VAL A 290 -5.29 -18.06 -3.02
C VAL A 290 -6.23 -17.72 -1.88
N MET A 291 -5.70 -17.25 -0.77
CA MET A 291 -6.51 -16.86 0.39
C MET A 291 -6.17 -15.44 0.82
N GLY A 292 -7.10 -14.79 1.49
CA GLY A 292 -6.88 -13.49 2.10
C GLY A 292 -7.88 -13.25 3.19
N HIS A 293 -7.68 -12.18 3.95
CA HIS A 293 -8.71 -11.71 4.88
C HIS A 293 -9.93 -11.17 4.12
N ALA A 294 -11.10 -11.21 4.74
CA ALA A 294 -12.28 -10.51 4.24
C ALA A 294 -12.20 -9.00 4.54
N PRO A 295 -12.79 -8.14 3.70
CA PRO A 295 -12.78 -6.70 3.93
C PRO A 295 -13.28 -6.33 5.34
N GLY A 296 -12.50 -5.51 6.05
CA GLY A 296 -12.80 -5.09 7.42
C GLY A 296 -12.44 -6.09 8.52
N HIS A 297 -11.95 -7.28 8.17
CA HIS A 297 -11.56 -8.34 9.10
C HIS A 297 -10.05 -8.63 9.03
N MET A 298 -9.23 -7.60 9.28
CA MET A 298 -7.78 -7.68 9.17
C MET A 298 -7.16 -8.57 10.25
N LEU A 299 -5.90 -8.97 10.05
CA LEU A 299 -5.10 -9.61 11.09
C LEU A 299 -4.55 -8.53 12.03
N VAL A 300 -4.81 -8.64 13.33
CA VAL A 300 -4.32 -7.69 14.35
C VAL A 300 -3.00 -8.19 14.93
N LEU A 301 -1.98 -7.34 14.92
CA LEU A 301 -0.60 -7.64 15.35
C LEU A 301 -0.34 -7.12 16.77
N ASP A 302 0.78 -7.55 17.37
CA ASP A 302 1.17 -7.11 18.72
C ASP A 302 2.02 -5.83 18.70
N CYS A 303 2.60 -5.53 17.54
CA CYS A 303 3.32 -4.29 17.27
C CYS A 303 2.35 -3.10 17.27
N ARG A 304 2.78 -1.98 17.85
CA ARG A 304 2.01 -0.74 17.90
C ARG A 304 2.48 0.26 16.85
N ASP A 305 1.63 1.23 16.57
CA ASP A 305 1.96 2.36 15.71
C ASP A 305 3.25 3.07 16.13
N ASP A 306 3.51 3.18 17.43
CA ASP A 306 4.73 3.79 17.97
C ASP A 306 6.00 3.01 17.67
N ASP A 307 5.91 1.68 17.54
CA ASP A 307 7.07 0.85 17.25
C ASP A 307 7.52 1.05 15.79
N LEU A 308 6.60 1.44 14.90
CA LEU A 308 6.94 1.92 13.55
C LEU A 308 7.69 3.26 13.59
N LEU A 309 7.39 4.12 14.57
CA LEU A 309 7.93 5.48 14.68
C LEU A 309 9.26 5.54 15.43
N ARG A 310 9.43 4.76 16.51
CA ARG A 310 10.65 4.71 17.34
C ARG A 310 11.89 4.39 16.51
N ASN A 311 11.76 3.41 15.62
CA ASN A 311 12.83 2.99 14.73
C ASN A 311 13.30 4.08 13.75
N ARG A 312 12.56 5.19 13.58
CA ARG A 312 12.98 6.34 12.76
C ARG A 312 13.83 7.35 13.54
N PHE A 313 13.56 7.56 14.83
CA PHE A 313 14.28 8.57 15.62
C PHE A 313 15.73 8.14 15.90
N GLU A 314 15.99 6.84 16.06
CA GLU A 314 17.35 6.30 16.12
C GLU A 314 18.11 6.44 14.79
N ARG A 315 17.37 6.51 13.66
CA ARG A 315 17.89 6.69 12.30
C ARG A 315 18.29 8.12 11.92
N GLY A 316 18.05 9.12 12.77
CA GLY A 316 18.33 10.55 12.49
C GLY A 316 19.80 10.87 12.15
N LYS A 317 20.73 9.91 12.26
CA LYS A 317 22.15 10.11 11.96
C LYS A 317 22.61 9.65 10.56
N ASN A 318 21.86 8.80 9.82
CA ASN A 318 22.39 8.17 8.59
C ASN A 318 21.40 7.97 7.41
N TRP A 319 20.13 8.38 7.50
CA TRP A 319 19.10 7.94 6.52
C TRP A 319 18.96 8.80 5.25
N HIS A 320 19.45 10.04 5.23
CA HIS A 320 19.16 11.00 4.14
C HIS A 320 19.76 10.64 2.76
N THR A 321 20.56 9.58 2.66
CA THR A 321 21.37 9.31 1.46
C THR A 321 20.87 8.17 0.56
N ARG A 322 19.80 7.41 0.89
CA ARG A 322 19.48 6.17 0.14
C ARG A 322 18.08 5.99 -0.44
N HIS A 323 17.05 6.74 -0.03
CA HIS A 323 15.69 6.51 -0.55
C HIS A 323 14.97 7.83 -0.87
N ARG A 324 15.01 8.25 -2.14
CA ARG A 324 14.00 9.18 -2.69
C ARG A 324 12.79 8.35 -3.10
N PHE A 325 11.71 8.46 -2.33
CA PHE A 325 10.42 7.88 -2.69
C PHE A 325 9.77 8.73 -3.79
N LEU A 326 8.91 8.11 -4.60
CA LEU A 326 8.12 8.81 -5.61
C LEU A 326 7.17 9.80 -4.90
N ASN A 327 7.59 11.07 -4.80
CA ASN A 327 6.64 12.16 -4.71
C ASN A 327 6.13 12.38 -6.12
N ILE A 328 4.86 12.05 -6.36
CA ILE A 328 4.17 12.54 -7.56
C ILE A 328 3.82 14.01 -7.27
N GLN A 329 4.83 14.88 -7.32
CA GLN A 329 4.62 16.33 -7.35
C GLN A 329 4.49 16.75 -8.81
N PHE A 330 3.35 17.35 -9.14
CA PHE A 330 3.15 18.06 -10.39
C PHE A 330 3.40 19.55 -10.11
N ASP A 331 4.66 19.93 -9.92
CA ASP A 331 5.05 21.34 -9.83
C ASP A 331 5.58 21.80 -11.20
N ASP A 332 5.02 22.91 -11.71
CA ASP A 332 5.28 23.51 -13.03
C ASP A 332 6.66 24.20 -13.18
N GLU A 333 7.56 24.08 -12.20
CA GLU A 333 8.89 24.69 -12.26
C GLU A 333 9.97 23.76 -11.71
N ILE A 334 10.53 22.92 -12.58
CA ILE A 334 11.93 22.51 -12.45
C ILE A 334 12.66 23.13 -13.64
N ALA A 335 13.28 24.27 -13.37
CA ALA A 335 14.28 24.88 -14.23
C ALA A 335 15.43 23.88 -14.43
N CYS A 336 15.44 23.21 -15.58
CA CYS A 336 16.60 22.49 -16.06
C CYS A 336 17.72 23.51 -16.34
N TRP A 337 18.79 23.46 -15.56
CA TRP A 337 20.07 24.05 -15.95
C TRP A 337 20.56 23.31 -17.20
N ALA A 338 20.32 23.89 -18.37
CA ALA A 338 20.93 23.49 -19.62
C ALA A 338 21.81 24.64 -20.12
N GLU A 339 23.12 24.41 -20.22
CA GLU A 339 23.99 25.24 -21.05
C GLU A 339 23.74 24.98 -22.55
N PRO A 340 24.08 25.95 -23.42
CA PRO A 340 23.24 26.28 -24.56
C PRO A 340 23.67 25.53 -25.83
N SER A 341 22.78 24.68 -26.32
CA SER A 341 22.72 24.38 -27.75
C SER A 341 21.26 24.18 -28.12
N GLY A 342 20.69 25.20 -28.77
CA GLY A 342 19.28 25.27 -29.08
C GLY A 342 18.86 24.14 -30.01
N MET A 343 17.75 23.50 -29.65
CA MET A 343 16.72 23.01 -30.59
C MET A 343 15.47 22.65 -29.79
N ILE A 344 14.34 23.18 -30.25
CA ILE A 344 13.00 23.08 -29.66
C ILE A 344 12.50 21.62 -29.75
N ALA A 345 12.09 21.01 -28.64
CA ALA A 345 11.49 19.67 -28.62
C ALA A 345 10.14 19.65 -27.89
N GLN A 346 9.17 18.98 -28.54
CA GLN A 346 7.76 18.84 -28.16
C GLN A 346 7.56 18.09 -26.83
N ARG A 347 6.48 18.45 -26.11
CA ARG A 347 6.06 17.85 -24.83
C ARG A 347 5.63 16.39 -24.99
N THR A 348 6.35 15.48 -24.34
CA THR A 348 5.88 14.11 -24.02
C THR A 348 6.13 13.86 -22.54
N ASN A 349 5.08 13.48 -21.79
CA ASN A 349 5.16 13.17 -20.36
C ASN A 349 6.06 11.94 -20.13
N VAL A 350 7.15 12.12 -19.39
CA VAL A 350 8.06 11.04 -18.98
C VAL A 350 7.84 10.75 -17.50
N TYR A 351 7.46 9.51 -17.17
CA TYR A 351 7.45 9.01 -15.79
C TYR A 351 8.76 8.28 -15.51
N SER A 352 9.61 8.81 -14.62
CA SER A 352 10.87 8.16 -14.27
C SER A 352 10.71 7.24 -13.06
N CYS A 353 11.04 5.96 -13.22
CA CYS A 353 11.33 5.04 -12.12
C CYS A 353 12.85 5.05 -11.84
N ILE A 354 13.27 5.28 -10.60
CA ILE A 354 14.68 5.18 -10.22
C ILE A 354 14.93 3.78 -9.66
N VAL A 355 15.81 3.02 -10.30
CA VAL A 355 16.38 1.78 -9.75
C VAL A 355 17.91 1.90 -9.83
N ASN A 356 18.58 1.78 -8.67
CA ASN A 356 20.04 1.77 -8.51
C ASN A 356 20.82 2.91 -9.22
N SER A 357 20.66 4.14 -8.72
CA SER A 357 21.62 5.24 -8.91
C SER A 357 21.97 5.66 -10.35
N THR A 358 21.24 5.18 -11.36
CA THR A 358 21.39 5.62 -12.76
C THR A 358 20.05 6.08 -13.30
N CYS A 359 20.00 7.35 -13.72
CA CYS A 359 18.86 7.92 -14.43
C CYS A 359 18.91 7.38 -15.86
N VAL A 360 17.94 6.55 -16.27
CA VAL A 360 17.79 6.16 -17.67
C VAL A 360 16.55 6.85 -18.21
N SER A 361 16.76 7.85 -19.07
CA SER A 361 15.73 8.39 -19.94
C SER A 361 15.50 7.38 -21.08
N VAL A 362 14.33 6.73 -21.09
CA VAL A 362 13.97 5.79 -22.16
C VAL A 362 12.88 6.40 -23.02
N SER A 363 13.26 6.97 -24.17
CA SER A 363 12.32 7.19 -25.27
C SER A 363 11.98 5.85 -25.92
N ASN A 364 10.76 5.71 -26.44
CA ASN A 364 10.10 4.45 -26.86
C ASN A 364 10.72 3.65 -28.04
N ALA A 365 12.03 3.68 -28.25
CA ALA A 365 12.69 3.02 -29.37
C ALA A 365 14.09 2.48 -29.03
N THR A 366 14.21 1.50 -28.13
CA THR A 366 15.33 0.52 -28.11
C THR A 366 15.09 -0.61 -27.10
N TRP A 367 14.24 -1.58 -27.47
CA TRP A 367 13.91 -2.76 -26.64
C TRP A 367 14.66 -4.06 -27.03
N LEU A 368 15.83 -3.97 -27.70
CA LEU A 368 16.45 -5.17 -28.33
C LEU A 368 17.96 -5.42 -28.10
N LYS A 369 18.60 -4.88 -27.05
CA LYS A 369 20.02 -5.20 -26.77
C LYS A 369 20.42 -5.19 -25.29
N TRP A 370 19.73 -5.94 -24.41
CA TRP A 370 20.20 -6.15 -23.02
C TRP A 370 19.90 -7.56 -22.49
N LEU A 371 20.11 -8.59 -23.33
CA LEU A 371 20.17 -10.00 -22.94
C LEU A 371 21.53 -10.59 -23.33
N ASN A 372 22.61 -10.07 -22.73
CA ASN A 372 23.94 -10.69 -22.84
C ASN A 372 24.06 -11.78 -21.77
N VAL A 373 23.60 -12.99 -22.11
CA VAL A 373 23.97 -14.23 -21.41
C VAL A 373 24.94 -14.96 -22.34
N ASP A 374 26.20 -15.07 -21.94
CA ASP A 374 27.18 -15.98 -22.53
C ASP A 374 26.78 -17.44 -22.22
N PRO A 375 26.80 -18.35 -23.21
CA PRO A 375 26.90 -19.78 -22.95
C PRO A 375 28.28 -20.29 -23.38
N LEU A 376 29.04 -20.84 -22.43
CA LEU A 376 30.23 -21.63 -22.71
C LEU A 376 29.86 -23.03 -23.26
N SER A 377 30.62 -23.43 -24.29
CA SER A 377 30.92 -24.80 -24.75
C SER A 377 29.78 -25.68 -25.27
N SER A 378 29.75 -25.92 -26.59
CA SER A 378 30.31 -27.14 -27.19
C SER A 378 29.94 -27.29 -28.68
N ASN A 379 30.99 -27.44 -29.48
CA ASN A 379 31.14 -28.17 -30.74
C ASN A 379 30.02 -28.27 -31.80
N SER A 380 30.40 -27.76 -32.97
CA SER A 380 30.26 -28.37 -34.31
C SER A 380 28.86 -28.60 -34.89
N PHE A 381 28.47 -27.79 -35.88
CA PHE A 381 28.39 -28.25 -37.27
C PHE A 381 28.23 -27.09 -38.27
N ARG A 382 28.59 -27.38 -39.51
CA ARG A 382 28.89 -26.49 -40.64
C ARG A 382 27.70 -25.73 -41.22
N ARG A 383 28.05 -24.59 -41.83
CA ARG A 383 27.30 -23.81 -42.84
C ARG A 383 26.81 -24.66 -44.03
N SER A 384 25.59 -24.34 -44.51
CA SER A 384 25.25 -24.14 -45.94
C SER A 384 23.82 -23.58 -46.01
N ASN A 385 23.60 -22.31 -46.36
CA ASN A 385 23.34 -21.79 -47.71
C ASN A 385 22.10 -22.35 -48.45
N HIS A 386 21.29 -21.39 -48.93
CA HIS A 386 20.40 -21.40 -50.10
C HIS A 386 18.92 -21.84 -49.98
N SER A 387 18.07 -20.80 -50.03
CA SER A 387 17.14 -20.48 -51.14
C SER A 387 15.64 -20.70 -50.97
N LYS A 388 14.91 -19.70 -51.54
CA LYS A 388 13.55 -19.69 -52.11
C LYS A 388 12.40 -19.73 -51.08
N ALA A 389 11.65 -18.64 -50.90
CA ALA A 389 10.62 -18.11 -51.80
C ALA A 389 9.57 -19.17 -52.17
N PHE A 390 8.35 -19.06 -51.63
CA PHE A 390 7.11 -19.01 -52.42
C PHE A 390 5.91 -18.63 -51.53
N THR A 391 5.01 -17.91 -52.18
CA THR A 391 3.79 -17.25 -51.74
C THR A 391 2.60 -18.22 -51.59
N SER A 392 1.58 -17.74 -50.84
CA SER A 392 0.14 -18.06 -50.87
C SER A 392 -0.35 -19.47 -50.49
N LEU A 393 -1.12 -19.54 -49.40
CA LEU A 393 -2.59 -19.50 -49.44
C LEU A 393 -3.15 -18.96 -48.13
#